data_AF-A0A0C3BDP3-F1
#
_entry.id   AF-A0A0C3BDP3-F1
#
_cell.length_a   1.000
_cell.length_b   1.000
_cell.length_c   1.000
_cell.angle_alpha   90.00
_cell.angle_beta   90.00
_cell.angle_gamma   90.00
#
_symmetry.space_group_name_H-M   'P 1'
#
loop_
_entity.id
_entity.type
_entity.pdbx_description
1 polymer ?
#
loop_
_entity_poly.entity_id
_entity_poly.type
_entity_poly.pdbx_seq_one_letter_code
_entity_poly.pdbx_strand_id
1 'polypeptide(L)' 'MWMVEPDFDRTGNRAMSIIHIDSILRGAHLMGVSGTQFIPHHLTFSDTLDAFRSFYVNKYIDHHSHEIAF' A
#
# COMPACT_ATOMS: atom_id res chain seq x y z
N MET A 1 -10.71 9.21 2.40
CA MET A 1 -9.27 8.95 2.26
C MET A 1 -8.81 8.38 3.58
N TRP A 2 -8.21 7.20 3.55
CA TRP A 2 -7.78 6.49 4.75
C TRP A 2 -6.27 6.41 4.77
N MET A 3 -5.68 6.42 5.96
CA MET A 3 -4.28 6.12 6.18
C MET A 3 -4.20 4.72 6.79
N VAL A 4 -3.37 3.85 6.20
CA VAL A 4 -3.17 2.48 6.65
C VAL A 4 -1.70 2.25 6.93
N GLU A 5 -1.41 1.33 7.85
CA GLU A 5 -0.06 0.89 8.18
C GLU A 5 0.08 -0.61 7.89
N PRO A 6 1.27 -1.09 7.52
CA PRO A 6 1.48 -2.52 7.29
C PRO A 6 1.33 -3.31 8.59
N ASP A 7 0.80 -4.52 8.47
CA ASP A 7 0.66 -5.44 9.59
C ASP A 7 1.95 -6.20 9.87
N PHE A 8 2.16 -6.55 11.13
CA PHE A 8 3.34 -7.25 11.61
C PHE A 8 2.95 -8.44 12.49
N ASP A 9 3.69 -9.53 12.35
CA ASP A 9 3.52 -10.69 13.22
C ASP A 9 4.09 -10.47 14.63
N ARG A 10 3.92 -11.47 15.49
CA ARG A 10 4.41 -11.43 16.89
C ARG A 10 5.93 -11.30 17.01
N THR A 11 6.67 -11.56 15.93
CA THR A 11 8.13 -11.47 15.88
C THR A 11 8.62 -10.15 15.27
N GLY A 12 7.69 -9.27 14.84
CA GLY A 12 8.00 -7.99 14.23
C GLY A 12 8.33 -8.07 12.74
N ASN A 13 8.08 -9.20 12.09
CA ASN A 13 8.22 -9.35 10.65
C ASN A 13 6.92 -8.94 9.95
N ARG A 14 7.01 -8.51 8.68
CA ARG A 14 5.82 -8.21 7.86
C ARG A 14 4.91 -9.42 7.80
N ALA A 15 3.63 -9.24 8.15
CA ALA A 15 2.65 -10.30 8.03
C ALA A 15 2.43 -10.61 6.53
N MET A 16 2.66 -11.86 6.15
CA MET A 16 2.51 -12.34 4.76
C MET A 16 1.64 -13.59 4.72
N SER A 17 0.79 -13.68 3.71
CA SER A 17 -0.07 -14.85 3.46
C SER A 17 -0.16 -15.14 1.98
N ILE A 18 -0.24 -16.42 1.61
CA ILE A 18 -0.56 -16.83 0.25
C ILE A 18 -2.08 -16.86 0.10
N ILE A 19 -2.61 -16.09 -0.86
CA ILE A 19 -4.04 -16.05 -1.19
C ILE A 19 -4.25 -16.53 -2.63
N HIS A 20 -5.43 -17.08 -2.91
CA HIS A 20 -5.81 -17.41 -4.28
C HIS A 20 -6.04 -16.14 -5.09
N ILE A 21 -5.60 -16.08 -6.36
CA ILE A 21 -5.75 -14.86 -7.16
C ILE A 21 -7.22 -14.45 -7.34
N ASP A 22 -8.13 -15.42 -7.44
CA ASP A 22 -9.57 -15.16 -7.55
C ASP A 22 -10.21 -14.61 -6.26
N SER A 23 -9.49 -14.62 -5.12
CA SER A 23 -9.98 -13.96 -3.90
C SER A 23 -9.64 -12.46 -3.85
N ILE A 24 -8.85 -11.97 -4.81
CA ILE A 24 -8.52 -10.55 -4.94
C ILE A 24 -9.73 -9.84 -5.56
N LEU A 25 -10.46 -9.08 -4.74
CA LEU A 25 -11.62 -8.31 -5.20
C LEU A 25 -11.21 -7.18 -6.17
N ARG A 26 -10.14 -6.44 -5.84
CA ARG A 26 -9.60 -5.34 -6.65
C ARG A 26 -8.20 -4.94 -6.20
N GLY A 27 -7.46 -4.33 -7.11
CA GLY A 27 -6.28 -3.54 -6.76
C GLY A 27 -6.67 -2.23 -6.06
N ALA A 28 -5.69 -1.65 -5.35
CA ALA A 28 -5.74 -0.27 -4.89
C ALA A 28 -4.33 0.31 -4.99
N HIS A 29 -4.21 1.52 -5.53
CA HIS A 29 -2.93 2.22 -5.54
C HIS A 29 -2.62 2.76 -4.12
N LEU A 30 -1.50 2.31 -3.56
CA LEU A 30 -1.00 2.73 -2.25
C LEU A 30 -0.02 3.89 -2.43
N MET A 31 -0.44 5.10 -2.07
CA MET A 31 0.45 6.26 -2.08
C MET A 31 1.18 6.37 -0.74
N GLY A 32 2.51 6.23 -0.74
CA GLY A 32 3.33 6.35 0.46
C GLY A 32 3.26 7.73 1.11
N VAL A 33 3.19 7.78 2.45
CA VAL A 33 3.21 9.04 3.20
C VAL A 33 4.66 9.47 3.44
N SER A 34 5.17 10.40 2.62
CA SER A 34 6.43 11.09 2.93
C SER A 34 6.14 12.16 3.98
N GLY A 35 6.72 12.05 5.18
CA GLY A 35 6.53 13.02 6.25
C GLY A 35 7.11 14.39 5.90
N THR A 36 8.14 14.83 6.62
CA THR A 36 8.82 16.11 6.33
C THR A 36 10.08 15.94 5.48
N GLN A 37 10.44 14.70 5.15
CA GLN A 37 11.64 14.36 4.40
C GLN A 37 11.36 14.28 2.90
N PHE A 38 12.37 14.63 2.10
CA PHE A 38 12.34 14.41 0.65
C PHE A 38 12.41 12.92 0.31
N ILE A 39 11.68 12.52 -0.74
CA ILE A 39 11.78 11.18 -1.30
C ILE A 39 13.12 11.07 -2.06
N PRO A 40 13.96 10.08 -1.76
CA PRO A 40 15.23 9.90 -2.47
C PRO A 40 15.02 9.63 -3.97
N HIS A 41 15.84 10.25 -4.82
CA HIS A 41 15.72 10.11 -6.28
C HIS A 41 15.97 8.69 -6.81
N HIS A 42 16.65 7.84 -6.03
CA HIS A 42 16.93 6.46 -6.39
C HIS A 42 15.88 5.47 -5.88
N LEU A 43 14.85 5.94 -5.16
CA LEU A 43 13.74 5.11 -4.74
C LEU A 43 13.00 4.60 -5.98
N THR A 44 12.92 3.28 -6.15
CA THR A 44 12.14 2.67 -7.24
C THR A 44 10.77 2.22 -6.75
N PHE A 45 9.86 1.93 -7.68
CA PHE A 45 8.52 1.46 -7.34
C PHE A 45 8.55 0.16 -6.51
N SER A 46 9.56 -0.70 -6.72
CA SER A 46 9.74 -1.95 -5.98
C SER A 46 10.06 -1.74 -4.50
N ASP A 47 10.68 -0.61 -4.16
CA ASP A 47 11.11 -0.31 -2.79
C ASP A 47 9.99 0.32 -1.95
N THR A 48 8.89 0.70 -2.58
CA THR A 48 7.85 1.54 -1.95
C THR A 48 7.17 0.88 -0.75
N LEU A 49 6.92 -0.43 -0.79
CA LEU A 49 6.25 -1.14 0.32
C LEU A 49 7.11 -1.21 1.58
N ASP A 50 8.43 -1.12 1.42
CA ASP A 50 9.39 -1.16 2.53
C ASP A 50 9.83 0.24 2.97
N ALA A 51 9.87 1.20 2.04
CA ALA A 51 10.36 2.56 2.30
C ALA A 51 9.38 3.43 3.10
N PHE A 52 8.07 3.18 2.99
CA PHE A 52 7.05 3.96 3.68
C PHE A 52 6.47 3.21 4.90
N ARG A 53 6.22 3.96 5.98
CA ARG A 53 5.60 3.44 7.21
C ARG A 53 4.08 3.37 7.13
N SER A 54 3.48 4.24 6.31
CA SER A 54 2.03 4.30 6.12
C SER A 54 1.71 4.72 4.69
N PHE A 55 0.49 4.42 4.28
CA PHE A 55 -0.01 4.63 2.93
C PHE A 55 -1.38 5.28 2.95
N TYR A 56 -1.63 6.16 1.99
CA TYR A 56 -2.97 6.63 1.70
C TYR A 56 -3.68 5.68 0.76
N VAL A 57 -4.90 5.29 1.16
CA VAL A 57 -5.84 4.55 0.33
C VAL A 57 -7.01 5.48 -0.01
N ASN A 58 -7.26 5.64 -1.30
CA ASN A 58 -8.32 6.51 -1.80
C ASN A 58 -9.10 5.78 -2.89
N LYS A 59 -10.43 5.89 -2.88
CA LYS A 59 -11.27 5.32 -3.95
C LYS A 59 -11.07 5.98 -5.31
N TYR A 60 -10.55 7.21 -5.33
CA TYR A 60 -10.40 8.03 -6.54
C TYR A 60 -8.98 8.04 -7.12
N ILE A 61 -7.98 7.55 -6.37
CA ILE A 61 -6.58 7.58 -6.83
C ILE A 61 -6.29 6.62 -7.97
N ASP A 62 -7.10 5.57 -8.09
CA ASP A 62 -6.94 4.56 -9.13
C ASP A 62 -8.20 4.53 -10.00
N HIS A 63 -8.10 5.19 -11.16
CA HIS A 63 -9.16 5.21 -12.17
C HIS A 63 -9.35 3.84 -12.86
N HIS A 64 -8.34 2.97 -12.83
CA HIS A 64 -8.37 1.63 -13.45
C HIS A 64 -8.76 0.52 -12.47
N SER A 65 -8.86 0.82 -11.18
CA SER A 65 -9.52 -0.03 -10.20
C SER A 65 -11.01 -0.17 -10.57
N HIS A 66 -11.38 -1.30 -11.14
CA HIS A 66 -12.77 -1.64 -11.41
C HIS A 66 -13.54 -1.68 -10.07
N GLU A 67 -14.52 -0.79 -9.90
CA GLU A 67 -15.26 -0.49 -8.65
C GLU A 67 -15.75 -1.75 -7.89
N ILE A 68 -15.77 -1.80 -6.54
CA ILE A 68 -16.65 -1.00 -5.68
C ILE A 68 -15.85 -0.32 -4.56
N ALA A 69 -15.99 0.99 -4.45
CA ALA A 69 -15.79 1.69 -3.19
C ALA A 69 -17.13 2.33 -2.89
N PHE A 70 -17.76 1.88 -1.79
CA PHE A 70 -19.05 2.28 -1.21
C PHE A 70 -19.85 3.34 -1.97
#